data_AF-A0ABD0WS94-F1
#
_entry.id   AF-A0ABD0WS94-F1
#
_cell.length_a   1.000
_cell.length_b   1.000
_cell.length_c   1.000
_cell.angle_alpha   90.00
_cell.angle_beta   90.00
_cell.angle_gamma   90.00
#
_symmetry.space_group_name_H-M   'P 1'
#
loop_
_entity.id
_entity.type
_entity.pdbx_description
1 polymer ?
#
loop_
_entity_poly.entity_id
_entity_poly.type
_entity_poly.pdbx_seq_one_letter_code
_entity_poly.pdbx_strand_id
1 'polypeptide(L)'
;MELNCVPENRRIQQKNGLVNQAFECQDTVCIDVPQTSEDTKSTKEQKKGPLWFLEKKMEAVHSYLEKHKSKINLVLGLVIATGYAALVIGACVLNFHRALALLVLTLLAVFFRLWDWLVECYGARLWNALLPARNTVNTHRSCLKWVIYALLLVAVLCWLVFDTAKQGTRQLISFSGLICFILFMLLFSKNPFRVSWRTLLWGKALQFMLGLFILRTKAGFTAVNWLGHQVEVFLSYTDTGSKFVFGDRYTDHFFAFKVLPIVVFFSTVISVLYYLGFMQ
;
A
#
# COMPACT_ATOMS: atom_id res chain seq x y z
N MET A 1 -2.98 -5.01 -57.47
CA MET A 1 -3.93 -5.62 -56.53
C MET A 1 -4.27 -4.53 -55.52
N GLU A 2 -5.54 -4.16 -55.49
CA GLU A 2 -6.07 -2.90 -54.96
C GLU A 2 -5.87 -2.69 -53.45
N LEU A 3 -5.91 -1.41 -53.09
CA LEU A 3 -6.14 -0.90 -51.74
C LEU A 3 -7.41 -1.48 -51.12
N ASN A 4 -7.39 -1.70 -49.80
CA ASN A 4 -8.50 -1.28 -48.96
C ASN A 4 -8.02 -0.95 -47.54
N CYS A 5 -8.05 0.34 -47.21
CA CYS A 5 -8.15 0.84 -45.83
C CYS A 5 -9.52 0.48 -45.25
N VAL A 6 -9.65 0.38 -43.92
CA VAL A 6 -10.84 0.62 -43.05
C VAL A 6 -10.75 -0.20 -41.73
N PRO A 7 -11.14 0.30 -40.53
CA PRO A 7 -10.68 1.54 -39.89
C PRO A 7 -10.35 1.32 -38.38
N GLU A 8 -9.91 2.40 -37.75
CA GLU A 8 -9.80 2.58 -36.30
C GLU A 8 -11.20 2.67 -35.64
N ASN A 9 -11.71 1.57 -35.06
CA ASN A 9 -12.87 1.63 -34.17
C ASN A 9 -12.85 0.53 -33.11
N ARG A 10 -11.99 0.69 -32.09
CA ARG A 10 -11.98 -0.17 -30.89
C ARG A 10 -12.15 0.62 -29.59
N ARG A 11 -12.95 1.70 -29.61
CA ARG A 11 -13.24 2.49 -28.40
C ARG A 11 -14.69 2.51 -27.92
N ILE A 12 -15.59 1.74 -28.52
CA ILE A 12 -16.97 1.61 -28.03
C ILE A 12 -17.43 0.18 -28.34
N GLN A 13 -17.56 -0.67 -27.32
CA GLN A 13 -18.25 -1.99 -27.26
C GLN A 13 -17.48 -3.03 -26.41
N GLN A 14 -17.37 -2.79 -25.10
CA GLN A 14 -17.29 -3.89 -24.12
C GLN A 14 -17.88 -3.46 -22.77
N LYS A 15 -19.10 -2.89 -22.85
CA LYS A 15 -20.10 -2.93 -21.78
C LYS A 15 -21.08 -4.01 -22.23
N ASN A 16 -20.91 -5.24 -21.76
CA ASN A 16 -21.95 -6.25 -21.53
C ASN A 16 -21.28 -7.58 -21.16
N GLY A 17 -21.76 -8.16 -20.08
CA GLY A 17 -21.11 -9.24 -19.36
C GLY A 17 -21.11 -10.58 -20.08
N LEU A 18 -20.06 -11.36 -19.77
CA LEU A 18 -20.17 -12.80 -19.60
C LEU A 18 -19.54 -13.13 -18.25
N VAL A 19 -20.38 -13.57 -17.33
CA VAL A 19 -19.98 -14.14 -16.05
C VAL A 19 -19.37 -15.51 -16.36
N ASN A 20 -18.07 -15.68 -16.08
CA ASN A 20 -17.41 -16.96 -16.24
C ASN A 20 -17.92 -17.93 -15.17
N GLN A 21 -18.52 -19.03 -15.62
CA GLN A 21 -19.21 -20.03 -14.80
C GLN A 21 -18.26 -21.11 -14.25
N ALA A 22 -17.06 -20.72 -13.83
CA ALA A 22 -16.03 -21.63 -13.32
C ALA A 22 -15.56 -21.20 -11.93
N PHE A 23 -16.46 -21.22 -10.96
CA PHE A 23 -16.13 -21.27 -9.55
C PHE A 23 -17.31 -21.91 -8.81
N GLU A 24 -17.27 -23.23 -8.64
CA GLU A 24 -18.10 -23.91 -7.66
C GLU A 24 -17.73 -23.38 -6.27
N CYS A 25 -18.68 -22.78 -5.57
CA CYS A 25 -18.59 -22.61 -4.12
C CYS A 25 -19.53 -23.65 -3.51
N GLN A 26 -18.95 -24.80 -3.17
CA GLN A 26 -19.58 -25.77 -2.30
C GLN A 26 -19.48 -25.28 -0.84
N ASP A 27 -20.55 -25.51 -0.10
CA ASP A 27 -20.76 -25.28 1.34
C ASP A 27 -21.10 -23.85 1.80
N THR A 28 -22.37 -23.48 1.59
CA THR A 28 -23.09 -22.62 2.55
C THR A 28 -24.16 -23.47 3.21
N VAL A 29 -24.00 -23.70 4.52
CA VAL A 29 -25.02 -24.30 5.40
C VAL A 29 -26.21 -23.34 5.45
N CYS A 30 -27.31 -23.72 4.81
CA CYS A 30 -28.57 -22.99 4.90
C CYS A 30 -29.23 -23.29 6.25
N ILE A 31 -29.41 -22.27 7.09
CA ILE A 31 -30.39 -22.31 8.17
C ILE A 31 -31.70 -21.79 7.58
N ASP A 32 -32.66 -22.68 7.37
CA ASP A 32 -34.03 -22.35 6.96
C ASP A 32 -34.74 -21.59 8.11
N VAL A 33 -35.09 -20.34 7.87
CA VAL A 33 -36.07 -19.58 8.66
C VAL A 33 -37.38 -19.59 7.87
N PRO A 34 -38.50 -20.12 8.41
CA PRO A 34 -39.75 -20.16 7.68
C PRO A 34 -40.29 -18.74 7.45
N GLN A 35 -40.53 -18.37 6.19
CA GLN A 35 -41.37 -17.21 5.87
C GLN A 35 -42.84 -17.61 6.01
N THR A 36 -43.52 -17.12 7.04
CA THR A 36 -44.98 -17.08 7.08
C THR A 36 -45.44 -15.93 6.21
N SER A 37 -46.05 -16.29 5.09
CA SER A 37 -46.88 -15.43 4.25
C SER A 37 -48.18 -15.10 5.00
N GLU A 38 -48.34 -13.84 5.40
CA GLU A 38 -49.65 -13.24 5.65
C GLU A 38 -49.89 -12.14 4.62
N ASP A 39 -50.67 -12.50 3.59
CA ASP A 39 -51.45 -11.55 2.81
C ASP A 39 -52.50 -10.91 3.72
N THR A 40 -52.47 -9.59 3.88
CA THR A 40 -53.69 -8.82 4.19
C THR A 40 -53.62 -7.46 3.52
N LYS A 41 -54.37 -7.36 2.42
CA LYS A 41 -54.76 -6.13 1.76
C LYS A 41 -55.57 -5.25 2.73
N SER A 42 -55.18 -3.97 2.78
CA SER A 42 -56.04 -2.79 2.98
C SER A 42 -57.04 -2.83 4.14
N THR A 43 -56.65 -2.25 5.28
CA THR A 43 -57.37 -1.15 5.96
C THR A 43 -56.41 -0.52 6.96
N LYS A 44 -55.79 0.61 6.59
CA LYS A 44 -55.24 1.53 7.58
C LYS A 44 -55.96 2.86 7.42
N GLU A 45 -57.09 2.93 8.13
CA GLU A 45 -57.64 4.19 8.59
C GLU A 45 -56.53 5.07 9.19
N GLN A 46 -56.74 6.37 9.03
CA GLN A 46 -55.92 7.44 9.59
C GLN A 46 -55.60 7.22 11.07
N LYS A 47 -54.33 6.92 11.36
CA LYS A 47 -53.66 7.45 12.55
C LYS A 47 -52.49 8.31 12.07
N LYS A 48 -52.81 9.52 11.60
CA LYS A 48 -51.84 10.63 11.41
C LYS A 48 -51.39 11.12 12.80
N GLY A 49 -50.67 10.26 13.53
CA GLY A 49 -49.91 10.64 14.71
C GLY A 49 -48.60 11.33 14.32
N PRO A 50 -47.81 11.84 15.29
CA PRO A 50 -46.59 12.64 15.07
C PRO A 50 -45.52 11.99 14.17
N LEU A 51 -45.70 10.72 13.81
CA LEU A 51 -44.81 9.92 12.97
C LEU A 51 -44.72 10.41 11.50
N TRP A 52 -45.82 10.86 10.88
CA TRP A 52 -45.77 11.42 9.51
C TRP A 52 -45.02 12.76 9.45
N PHE A 53 -45.03 13.50 10.55
CA PHE A 53 -44.28 14.74 10.70
C PHE A 53 -42.78 14.46 10.88
N LEU A 54 -42.43 13.40 11.62
CA LEU A 54 -41.06 12.92 11.75
C LEU A 54 -40.50 12.43 10.41
N GLU A 55 -41.28 11.67 9.64
CA GLU A 55 -40.88 11.19 8.32
C GLU A 55 -40.61 12.33 7.34
N LYS A 56 -41.51 13.33 7.29
CA LYS A 56 -41.33 14.53 6.46
C LYS A 56 -40.14 15.40 6.90
N LYS A 57 -39.88 15.48 8.21
CA LYS A 57 -38.69 16.13 8.77
C LYS A 57 -37.41 15.36 8.39
N MET A 58 -37.46 14.03 8.44
CA MET A 58 -36.33 13.15 8.13
C MET A 58 -36.01 13.19 6.63
N GLU A 59 -37.01 13.22 5.75
CA GLU A 59 -36.85 13.43 4.30
C GLU A 59 -36.27 14.81 3.98
N ALA A 60 -36.77 15.87 4.62
CA ALA A 60 -36.23 17.21 4.44
C ALA A 60 -34.76 17.29 4.90
N VAL A 61 -34.43 16.69 6.04
CA VAL A 61 -33.05 16.60 6.54
C VAL A 61 -32.18 15.76 5.61
N HIS A 62 -32.69 14.66 5.06
CA HIS A 62 -31.96 13.81 4.12
C HIS A 62 -31.66 14.54 2.80
N SER A 63 -32.62 15.29 2.26
CA SER A 63 -32.44 16.14 1.08
C SER A 63 -31.41 17.26 1.30
N TYR A 64 -31.42 17.89 2.48
CA TYR A 64 -30.42 18.89 2.86
C TYR A 64 -29.03 18.26 3.05
N LEU A 65 -28.96 17.06 3.65
CA LEU A 65 -27.73 16.29 3.82
C LEU A 65 -27.14 15.89 2.47
N GLU A 66 -27.94 15.45 1.50
CA GLU A 66 -27.45 15.11 0.15
C GLU A 66 -26.89 16.35 -0.57
N LYS A 67 -27.61 17.48 -0.50
CA LYS A 67 -27.22 18.72 -1.18
C LYS A 67 -25.90 19.29 -0.64
N HIS A 68 -25.60 19.07 0.63
CA HIS A 68 -24.39 19.55 1.28
C HIS A 68 -23.40 18.44 1.66
N LYS A 69 -23.63 17.19 1.25
CA LYS A 69 -22.86 15.99 1.65
C LYS A 69 -21.36 16.18 1.53
N SER A 70 -20.91 16.75 0.40
CA SER A 70 -19.49 16.99 0.15
C SER A 70 -18.89 18.04 1.12
N LYS A 71 -19.60 19.15 1.37
CA LYS A 71 -19.15 20.20 2.29
C LYS A 71 -19.21 19.73 3.75
N ILE A 72 -20.26 18.99 4.13
CA ILE A 72 -20.42 18.43 5.47
C ILE A 72 -19.33 17.40 5.76
N ASN A 73 -19.04 16.48 4.83
CA ASN A 73 -17.96 15.50 4.99
C ASN A 73 -16.58 16.18 5.11
N LEU A 74 -16.35 17.26 4.36
CA LEU A 74 -15.12 18.05 4.44
C LEU A 74 -14.97 18.74 5.81
N VAL A 75 -16.03 19.40 6.29
CA VAL A 75 -16.03 20.08 7.60
C VAL A 75 -15.89 19.06 8.73
N LEU A 76 -16.62 17.95 8.66
CA LEU A 76 -16.51 16.86 9.63
C LEU A 76 -15.11 16.26 9.66
N GLY A 77 -14.52 16.02 8.48
CA GLY A 77 -13.14 15.54 8.35
C GLY A 77 -12.12 16.50 8.95
N LEU A 78 -12.27 17.81 8.74
CA LEU A 78 -11.43 18.83 9.37
C LEU A 78 -11.55 18.83 10.89
N VAL A 79 -12.77 18.78 11.43
CA VAL A 79 -13.00 18.74 12.88
C VAL A 79 -12.37 17.48 13.50
N ILE A 80 -12.54 16.31 12.88
CA ILE A 80 -11.93 15.06 13.34
C ILE A 80 -10.40 15.14 13.26
N ALA A 81 -9.84 15.71 12.19
CA ALA A 81 -8.40 15.87 12.02
C ALA A 81 -7.80 16.82 13.06
N THR A 82 -8.47 17.95 13.33
CA THR A 82 -8.04 18.91 14.37
C THR A 82 -8.15 18.30 15.76
N GLY A 83 -9.22 17.54 16.05
CA GLY A 83 -9.37 16.80 17.30
C GLY A 83 -8.26 15.75 17.49
N TYR A 84 -7.94 15.00 16.44
CA TYR A 84 -6.82 14.04 16.45
C TYR A 84 -5.47 14.74 16.68
N ALA A 85 -5.21 15.87 16.04
CA ALA A 85 -3.99 16.65 16.25
C ALA A 85 -3.87 17.11 17.71
N ALA A 86 -4.96 17.59 18.32
CA ALA A 86 -4.98 17.97 19.73
C ALA A 86 -4.68 16.79 20.66
N LEU A 87 -5.22 15.60 20.37
CA LEU A 87 -4.93 14.36 21.11
C LEU A 87 -3.46 13.97 21.01
N VAL A 88 -2.87 14.08 19.82
CA VAL A 88 -1.44 13.77 19.59
C VAL A 88 -0.55 14.75 20.35
N ILE A 89 -0.87 16.05 20.31
CA ILE A 89 -0.14 17.07 21.07
C ILE A 89 -0.25 16.80 22.58
N GLY A 90 -1.45 16.49 23.09
CA GLY A 90 -1.65 16.13 24.49
C GLY A 90 -0.86 14.89 24.93
N ALA A 91 -0.84 13.85 24.08
CA ALA A 91 -0.05 12.64 24.34
C ALA A 91 1.46 12.92 24.36
N CYS A 92 1.95 13.82 23.48
CA CYS A 92 3.36 14.22 23.45
C CYS A 92 3.79 14.95 24.73
N VAL A 93 2.91 15.78 25.30
CA VAL A 93 3.16 16.52 26.54
C VAL A 93 3.17 15.59 27.76
N LEU A 94 2.31 14.58 27.79
CA LEU A 94 2.22 13.64 28.92
C LEU A 94 3.36 12.62 28.95
N ASN A 95 3.64 11.93 27.84
CA ASN A 95 4.64 10.87 27.78
C ASN A 95 5.28 10.81 26.39
N PHE A 96 6.33 11.62 26.19
CA PHE A 96 7.04 11.73 24.92
C PHE A 96 7.50 10.37 24.35
N HIS A 97 8.04 9.48 25.20
CA HIS A 97 8.57 8.18 24.75
C HIS A 97 7.50 7.25 24.16
N ARG A 98 6.28 7.24 24.73
CA ARG A 98 5.17 6.42 24.21
C ARG A 98 4.50 7.08 23.02
N ALA A 99 4.42 8.42 23.03
CA ALA A 99 3.81 9.21 21.97
C ALA A 99 4.68 9.29 20.71
N LEU A 100 5.98 8.98 20.78
CA LEU A 100 6.90 9.03 19.64
C LEU A 100 6.40 8.22 18.45
N ALA A 101 5.86 7.01 18.66
CA ALA A 101 5.33 6.18 17.57
C ALA A 101 4.15 6.83 16.86
N LEU A 102 3.20 7.38 17.63
CA LEU A 102 2.06 8.13 17.10
C LEU A 102 2.52 9.40 16.37
N LEU A 103 3.47 10.14 16.96
CA LEU A 103 4.03 11.35 16.37
C LEU A 103 4.72 11.06 15.03
N VAL A 104 5.57 10.03 14.96
CA VAL A 104 6.23 9.63 13.70
C VAL A 104 5.18 9.25 12.65
N LEU A 105 4.14 8.49 13.02
CA LEU A 105 3.08 8.10 12.10
C LEU A 105 2.27 9.32 11.60
N THR A 106 1.97 10.28 12.50
CA THR A 106 1.30 11.52 12.10
C THR A 106 2.15 12.39 11.19
N LEU A 107 3.44 12.54 11.49
CA LEU A 107 4.37 13.31 10.67
C LEU A 107 4.51 12.68 9.29
N LEU A 108 4.59 11.35 9.22
CA LEU A 108 4.65 10.62 7.96
C LEU A 108 3.36 10.79 7.15
N ALA A 109 2.19 10.69 7.77
CA ALA A 109 0.91 10.94 7.11
C ALA A 109 0.76 12.39 6.61
N VAL A 110 1.18 13.37 7.42
CA VAL A 110 1.21 14.79 7.04
C VAL A 110 2.21 15.01 5.90
N PHE A 111 3.37 14.37 5.95
CA PHE A 111 4.38 14.44 4.90
C PHE A 111 3.85 13.91 3.57
N PHE A 112 3.22 12.73 3.55
CA PHE A 112 2.60 12.19 2.33
C PHE A 112 1.49 13.10 1.81
N ARG A 113 0.60 13.58 2.69
CA ARG A 113 -0.47 14.51 2.27
C ARG A 113 0.07 15.82 1.73
N LEU A 114 1.11 16.37 2.35
CA LEU A 114 1.79 17.57 1.89
C LEU A 114 2.49 17.32 0.55
N TRP A 115 3.11 16.15 0.39
CA TRP A 115 3.76 15.74 -0.84
C TRP A 115 2.76 15.64 -1.99
N ASP A 116 1.62 14.96 -1.77
CA ASP A 116 0.56 14.83 -2.77
C ASP A 116 -0.01 16.21 -3.14
N TRP A 117 -0.29 17.05 -2.14
CA TRP A 117 -0.73 18.43 -2.37
C TRP A 117 0.32 19.26 -3.12
N LEU A 118 1.60 19.08 -2.81
CA LEU A 118 2.70 19.78 -3.48
C LEU A 118 2.82 19.31 -4.92
N VAL A 119 2.69 18.02 -5.20
CA VAL A 119 2.68 17.46 -6.55
C VAL A 119 1.48 17.98 -7.35
N GLU A 120 0.30 18.07 -6.75
CA GLU A 120 -0.89 18.62 -7.41
C GLU A 120 -0.75 20.13 -7.68
N CYS A 121 -0.30 20.91 -6.70
CA CYS A 121 -0.20 22.36 -6.80
C CYS A 121 0.97 22.82 -7.66
N TYR A 122 2.12 22.18 -7.51
CA TYR A 122 3.33 22.54 -8.24
C TYR A 122 3.53 21.72 -9.50
N GLY A 123 2.81 20.62 -9.72
CA GLY A 123 2.98 19.77 -10.91
C GLY A 123 2.95 20.57 -12.22
N ALA A 124 1.99 21.48 -12.38
CA ALA A 124 1.87 22.30 -13.58
C ALA A 124 3.00 23.34 -13.72
N ARG A 125 3.38 24.02 -12.63
CA ARG A 125 4.47 25.02 -12.66
C ARG A 125 5.84 24.36 -12.78
N LEU A 126 6.07 23.28 -12.06
CA LEU A 126 7.31 22.51 -12.09
C LEU A 126 7.53 21.92 -13.47
N TRP A 127 6.48 21.39 -14.12
CA TRP A 127 6.56 20.86 -15.48
C TRP A 127 6.88 21.95 -16.51
N ASN A 128 6.26 23.13 -16.38
CA ASN A 128 6.50 24.24 -17.28
C ASN A 128 7.88 24.90 -17.07
N ALA A 129 8.34 24.99 -15.82
CA ALA A 129 9.68 25.48 -15.48
C ALA A 129 10.79 24.49 -15.88
N LEU A 130 10.52 23.18 -15.82
CA LEU A 130 11.44 22.15 -16.31
C LEU A 130 11.43 22.01 -17.84
N LEU A 131 10.44 22.54 -18.56
CA LEU A 131 10.33 22.39 -20.01
C LEU A 131 11.58 22.89 -20.78
N PRO A 132 12.12 24.11 -20.54
CA PRO A 132 13.32 24.59 -21.24
C PRO A 132 14.58 23.78 -20.88
N ALA A 133 14.75 23.44 -19.60
CA ALA A 133 15.87 22.61 -19.15
C ALA A 133 15.77 21.18 -19.68
N ARG A 134 14.56 20.63 -19.81
CA ARG A 134 14.30 19.29 -20.34
C ARG A 134 14.72 19.18 -21.78
N ASN A 135 14.54 20.20 -22.62
CA ASN A 135 14.92 20.14 -24.04
C ASN A 135 16.44 20.02 -24.21
N THR A 136 17.23 20.81 -23.49
CA THR A 136 18.71 20.71 -23.49
C THR A 136 19.19 19.38 -22.90
N VAL A 137 18.56 18.95 -21.79
CA VAL A 137 18.83 17.65 -21.17
C VAL A 137 18.41 16.50 -22.08
N ASN A 138 17.42 16.65 -22.97
CA ASN A 138 16.96 15.55 -23.82
C ASN A 138 17.98 15.21 -24.92
N THR A 139 18.63 16.23 -25.49
CA THR A 139 19.67 16.09 -26.53
C THR A 139 20.85 15.25 -26.04
N HIS A 140 21.27 15.44 -24.79
CA HIS A 140 22.35 14.64 -24.19
C HIS A 140 21.86 13.60 -23.18
N ARG A 141 20.55 13.35 -23.05
CA ARG A 141 19.97 12.57 -21.94
C ARG A 141 20.49 11.16 -21.87
N SER A 142 20.70 10.54 -23.02
CA SER A 142 21.22 9.18 -23.09
C SER A 142 22.67 9.16 -22.59
N CYS A 143 23.51 10.07 -23.07
CA CYS A 143 24.90 10.19 -22.61
C CYS A 143 24.97 10.56 -21.12
N LEU A 144 24.26 11.61 -20.70
CA LEU A 144 24.25 12.09 -19.32
C LEU A 144 23.72 11.04 -18.35
N LYS A 145 22.67 10.28 -18.71
CA LYS A 145 22.19 9.15 -17.91
C LYS A 145 23.25 8.07 -17.80
N TRP A 146 23.87 7.66 -18.91
CA TRP A 146 24.93 6.65 -18.90
C TRP A 146 26.13 7.10 -18.08
N VAL A 147 26.53 8.38 -18.15
CA VAL A 147 27.63 8.96 -17.38
C VAL A 147 27.30 9.03 -15.88
N ILE A 148 26.11 9.50 -15.51
CA ILE A 148 25.70 9.54 -14.10
C ILE A 148 25.57 8.12 -13.52
N TYR A 149 25.00 7.18 -14.27
CA TYR A 149 24.90 5.78 -13.83
C TYR A 149 26.27 5.13 -13.72
N ALA A 150 27.17 5.35 -14.69
CA ALA A 150 28.53 4.85 -14.64
C ALA A 150 29.31 5.45 -13.46
N LEU A 151 29.22 6.77 -13.24
CA LEU A 151 29.88 7.45 -12.14
C LEU A 151 29.37 6.98 -10.78
N LEU A 152 28.05 6.84 -10.62
CA LEU A 152 27.44 6.37 -9.37
C LEU A 152 27.78 4.91 -9.11
N LEU A 153 27.76 4.06 -10.14
CA LEU A 153 28.18 2.66 -10.05
C LEU A 153 29.67 2.54 -9.72
N VAL A 154 30.53 3.33 -10.35
CA VAL A 154 31.98 3.34 -10.08
C VAL A 154 32.25 3.86 -8.67
N ALA A 155 31.59 4.92 -8.21
CA ALA A 155 31.74 5.44 -6.86
C ALA A 155 31.35 4.38 -5.81
N VAL A 156 30.25 3.66 -6.06
CA VAL A 156 29.78 2.57 -5.20
C VAL A 156 30.72 1.38 -5.23
N LEU A 157 31.19 0.97 -6.41
CA LEU A 157 32.16 -0.12 -6.55
C LEU A 157 33.49 0.24 -5.90
N CYS A 158 33.96 1.48 -6.06
CA CYS A 158 35.21 1.96 -5.45
C CYS A 158 35.07 2.03 -3.93
N TRP A 159 33.93 2.51 -3.42
CA TRP A 159 33.60 2.46 -2.00
C TRP A 159 33.53 1.02 -1.48
N LEU A 160 32.92 0.12 -2.24
CA LEU A 160 32.80 -1.29 -1.89
C LEU A 160 34.16 -1.98 -1.88
N VAL A 161 35.01 -1.74 -2.88
CA VAL A 161 36.37 -2.28 -2.96
C VAL A 161 37.24 -1.75 -1.82
N PHE A 162 37.12 -0.47 -1.48
CA PHE A 162 37.81 0.12 -0.33
C PHE A 162 37.36 -0.50 0.99
N ASP A 163 36.07 -0.80 1.12
CA ASP A 163 35.51 -1.49 2.28
C ASP A 163 35.90 -2.98 2.33
N THR A 164 35.90 -3.65 1.18
CA THR A 164 36.35 -5.04 1.02
C THR A 164 37.83 -5.20 1.30
N ALA A 165 38.66 -4.23 0.91
CA ALA A 165 40.08 -4.19 1.24
C ALA A 165 40.34 -4.13 2.75
N LYS A 166 39.40 -3.56 3.53
CA LYS A 166 39.48 -3.53 5.00
C LYS A 166 38.95 -4.78 5.70
N GLN A 167 38.01 -5.54 5.11
CA GLN A 167 37.23 -6.56 5.82
C GLN A 167 37.41 -8.02 5.34
N GLY A 168 38.23 -8.30 4.32
CA GLY A 168 38.75 -9.64 4.01
C GLY A 168 37.94 -10.52 3.04
N THR A 169 38.42 -11.75 2.82
CA THR A 169 38.03 -12.68 1.72
C THR A 169 36.57 -13.13 1.70
N ARG A 170 35.84 -13.00 2.81
CA ARG A 170 34.43 -13.44 2.90
C ARG A 170 33.48 -12.63 2.02
N GLN A 171 33.74 -11.33 1.83
CA GLN A 171 32.88 -10.50 0.99
C GLN A 171 33.01 -10.85 -0.51
N LEU A 172 34.18 -11.32 -0.94
CA LEU A 172 34.41 -11.81 -2.31
C LEU A 172 33.57 -13.05 -2.60
N ILE A 173 33.37 -13.93 -1.61
CA ILE A 173 32.49 -15.09 -1.73
C ILE A 173 31.03 -14.68 -1.94
N SER A 174 30.53 -13.68 -1.21
CA SER A 174 29.17 -13.17 -1.41
C SER A 174 29.00 -12.50 -2.78
N PHE A 175 30.00 -11.75 -3.25
CA PHE A 175 29.98 -11.13 -4.57
C PHE A 175 30.03 -12.16 -5.70
N SER A 176 30.89 -13.17 -5.57
CA SER A 176 30.96 -14.30 -6.50
C SER A 176 29.64 -15.07 -6.55
N GLY A 177 29.00 -15.30 -5.40
CA GLY A 177 27.67 -15.90 -5.31
C GLY A 177 26.62 -15.11 -6.10
N LEU A 178 26.62 -13.77 -6.02
CA LEU A 178 25.71 -12.92 -6.81
C LEU A 178 25.90 -13.10 -8.32
N ILE A 179 27.16 -13.13 -8.79
CA ILE A 179 27.48 -13.37 -10.20
C ILE A 179 27.03 -14.77 -10.62
N CYS A 180 27.30 -15.77 -9.79
CA CYS A 180 26.88 -17.16 -10.03
C CYS A 180 25.35 -17.28 -10.17
N PHE A 181 24.57 -16.63 -9.31
CA PHE A 181 23.11 -16.61 -9.43
C PHE A 181 22.62 -15.95 -10.72
N ILE A 182 23.28 -14.87 -11.18
CA ILE A 182 22.96 -14.23 -12.45
C ILE A 182 23.26 -15.20 -13.61
N LEU A 183 24.41 -15.89 -13.57
CA LEU A 183 24.77 -16.89 -14.58
C LEU A 183 23.80 -18.07 -14.60
N PHE A 184 23.39 -18.58 -13.44
CA PHE A 184 22.37 -19.63 -13.33
C PHE A 184 21.05 -19.18 -13.95
N MET A 185 20.62 -17.95 -13.66
CA MET A 185 19.40 -17.39 -14.25
C MET A 185 19.51 -17.27 -15.78
N LEU A 186 20.68 -16.93 -16.31
CA LEU A 186 20.92 -16.88 -17.76
C LEU A 186 20.97 -18.27 -18.40
N LEU A 187 21.55 -19.27 -17.73
CA LEU A 187 21.60 -20.66 -18.19
C LEU A 187 20.21 -21.31 -18.27
N PHE A 188 19.37 -21.07 -17.27
CA PHE A 188 17.99 -21.58 -17.24
C PHE A 188 16.99 -20.70 -18.01
N SER A 189 17.43 -19.58 -18.57
CA SER A 189 16.55 -18.69 -19.33
C SER A 189 16.20 -19.29 -20.69
N LYS A 190 14.91 -19.26 -21.04
CA LYS A 190 14.40 -19.71 -22.34
C LYS A 190 14.97 -18.92 -23.53
N ASN A 191 15.34 -17.65 -23.32
CA ASN A 191 15.90 -16.76 -24.35
C ASN A 191 17.02 -15.88 -23.75
N PRO A 192 18.24 -16.41 -23.54
CA PRO A 192 19.31 -15.69 -22.83
C PRO A 192 19.75 -14.41 -23.54
N PHE A 193 19.66 -14.37 -24.87
CA PHE A 193 20.08 -13.21 -25.68
C PHE A 193 19.06 -12.06 -25.74
N ARG A 194 17.80 -12.27 -25.29
CA ARG A 194 16.77 -11.21 -25.28
C ARG A 194 16.56 -10.57 -23.90
N VAL A 195 17.43 -10.84 -22.94
CA VAL A 195 17.33 -10.31 -21.58
C VAL A 195 17.66 -8.81 -21.59
N SER A 196 16.77 -8.00 -21.01
CA SER A 196 17.01 -6.57 -20.84
C SER A 196 18.00 -6.32 -19.70
N TRP A 197 19.30 -6.29 -20.04
CA TRP A 197 20.40 -6.04 -19.09
C TRP A 197 20.20 -4.78 -18.25
N ARG A 198 19.57 -3.75 -18.82
CA ARG A 198 19.23 -2.52 -18.11
C ARG A 198 18.31 -2.78 -16.91
N THR A 199 17.26 -3.58 -17.08
CA THR A 199 16.29 -3.87 -16.00
C THR A 199 16.94 -4.73 -14.92
N LEU A 200 17.72 -5.74 -15.32
CA LEU A 200 18.41 -6.64 -14.41
C LEU A 200 19.45 -5.91 -13.57
N LEU A 201 20.33 -5.12 -14.21
CA LEU A 201 21.35 -4.34 -13.50
C LEU A 201 20.71 -3.27 -12.63
N TRP A 202 19.64 -2.60 -13.09
CA TRP A 202 18.95 -1.59 -12.29
C TRP A 202 18.26 -2.18 -11.06
N GLY A 203 17.59 -3.32 -11.21
CA GLY A 203 16.96 -4.02 -10.09
C GLY A 203 17.98 -4.45 -9.04
N LYS A 204 19.12 -5.03 -9.47
CA LYS A 204 20.20 -5.41 -8.55
C LYS A 204 20.90 -4.22 -7.92
N ALA A 205 21.13 -3.14 -8.67
CA ALA A 205 21.70 -1.91 -8.15
C ALA A 205 20.76 -1.27 -7.11
N LEU A 206 19.45 -1.22 -7.37
CA LEU A 206 18.47 -0.67 -6.44
C LEU A 206 18.38 -1.51 -5.15
N GLN A 207 18.35 -2.83 -5.28
CA GLN A 207 18.38 -3.76 -4.15
C GLN A 207 19.64 -3.56 -3.30
N PHE A 208 20.81 -3.43 -3.96
CA PHE A 208 22.08 -3.21 -3.29
C PHE A 208 22.17 -1.84 -2.61
N MET A 209 21.71 -0.77 -3.28
CA MET A 209 21.62 0.58 -2.71
C MET A 209 20.74 0.61 -1.47
N LEU A 210 19.54 0.01 -1.54
CA LEU A 210 18.61 -0.03 -0.42
C LEU A 210 19.19 -0.83 0.75
N GLY A 211 19.79 -1.98 0.47
CA GLY A 211 20.47 -2.80 1.49
C GLY A 211 21.63 -2.04 2.16
N LEU A 212 22.47 -1.36 1.37
CA LEU A 212 23.56 -0.54 1.91
C LEU A 212 23.02 0.61 2.75
N PHE A 213 21.97 1.30 2.27
CA PHE A 213 21.35 2.40 3.00
C PHE A 213 20.78 1.93 4.34
N ILE A 214 20.02 0.83 4.35
CA ILE A 214 19.37 0.34 5.57
C ILE A 214 20.38 -0.31 6.53
N LEU A 215 21.24 -1.22 6.07
CA LEU A 215 22.11 -2.00 6.96
C LEU A 215 23.38 -1.27 7.39
N ARG A 216 23.95 -0.40 6.53
CA ARG A 216 25.23 0.25 6.82
C ARG A 216 25.08 1.60 7.50
N THR A 217 24.00 2.34 7.22
CA THR A 217 23.80 3.64 7.88
C THR A 217 23.23 3.42 9.28
N LYS A 218 23.76 4.16 10.27
CA LYS A 218 23.28 4.06 11.66
C LYS A 218 21.78 4.39 11.76
N ALA A 219 21.35 5.45 11.07
CA ALA A 219 19.95 5.85 11.05
C ALA A 219 19.04 4.80 10.40
N GLY A 220 19.45 4.20 9.27
CA GLY A 220 18.69 3.15 8.60
C GLY A 220 18.52 1.90 9.46
N PHE A 221 19.59 1.47 10.13
CA PHE A 221 19.55 0.31 11.03
C PHE A 221 18.63 0.57 12.22
N THR A 222 18.74 1.74 12.85
CA THR A 222 17.85 2.13 13.96
C THR A 222 16.39 2.18 13.52
N ALA A 223 16.10 2.73 12.34
CA ALA A 223 14.74 2.80 11.81
C ALA A 223 14.12 1.41 11.57
N VAL A 224 14.87 0.49 10.95
CA VAL A 224 14.38 -0.87 10.70
C VAL A 224 14.28 -1.69 11.97
N ASN A 225 15.20 -1.52 12.92
CA ASN A 225 15.09 -2.17 14.22
C ASN A 225 13.85 -1.69 14.99
N TRP A 226 13.59 -0.38 14.97
CA TRP A 226 12.37 0.18 15.56
C TRP A 226 11.11 -0.35 14.87
N LEU A 227 11.09 -0.42 13.54
CA LEU A 227 9.99 -0.98 12.78
C LEU A 227 9.78 -2.47 13.10
N GLY A 228 10.86 -3.25 13.21
CA GLY A 228 10.83 -4.65 13.60
C GLY A 228 10.18 -4.85 14.98
N HIS A 229 10.54 -4.02 15.96
CA HIS A 229 9.90 -4.03 17.28
C HIS A 229 8.40 -3.68 17.21
N GLN A 230 7.99 -2.73 16.36
CA GLN A 230 6.56 -2.44 16.18
C GLN A 230 5.80 -3.63 15.58
N VAL A 231 6.40 -4.32 14.60
CA VAL A 231 5.82 -5.54 14.02
C VAL A 231 5.75 -6.65 15.07
N GLU A 232 6.77 -6.82 15.90
CA GLU A 232 6.77 -7.81 16.98
C GLU A 232 5.65 -7.54 18.00
N VAL A 233 5.49 -6.29 18.45
CA VAL A 233 4.39 -5.89 19.34
C VAL A 233 3.04 -6.16 18.68
N PHE A 234 2.90 -5.84 17.40
CA PHE A 234 1.69 -6.12 16.64
C PHE A 234 1.39 -7.62 16.54
N LEU A 235 2.41 -8.45 16.31
CA LEU A 235 2.28 -9.91 16.31
C LEU A 235 1.89 -10.48 17.67
N SER A 236 2.36 -9.87 18.77
CA SER A 236 2.02 -10.27 20.14
C SER A 236 0.52 -10.11 20.46
N TYR A 237 -0.20 -9.21 19.78
CA TYR A 237 -1.65 -9.11 19.93
C TYR A 237 -2.37 -10.36 19.42
N THR A 238 -1.79 -11.04 18.41
CA THR A 238 -2.31 -12.32 17.92
C THR A 238 -2.26 -13.41 18.98
N ASP A 239 -1.32 -13.36 19.92
CA ASP A 239 -1.23 -14.37 20.99
C ASP A 239 -2.49 -14.33 21.89
N THR A 240 -3.05 -13.14 22.11
CA THR A 240 -4.32 -12.98 22.87
C THR A 240 -5.50 -13.56 22.09
N GLY A 241 -5.56 -13.34 20.77
CA GLY A 241 -6.59 -13.93 19.91
C GLY A 241 -6.48 -15.45 19.81
N SER A 242 -5.25 -15.97 19.71
CA SER A 242 -4.98 -17.41 19.66
C SER A 242 -5.35 -18.08 20.97
N LYS A 243 -5.05 -17.44 22.10
CA LYS A 243 -5.47 -17.89 23.44
C LYS A 243 -7.00 -17.93 23.56
N PHE A 244 -7.71 -16.97 22.99
CA PHE A 244 -9.17 -16.95 22.99
C PHE A 244 -9.79 -18.09 22.17
N VAL A 245 -9.24 -18.37 20.98
CA VAL A 245 -9.77 -19.38 20.06
C VAL A 245 -9.36 -20.81 20.45
N PHE A 246 -8.11 -21.02 20.87
CA PHE A 246 -7.53 -22.34 21.11
C PHE A 246 -7.31 -22.67 22.60
N GLY A 247 -7.61 -21.74 23.52
CA GLY A 247 -7.45 -21.90 24.96
C GLY A 247 -5.98 -21.85 25.43
N ASP A 248 -5.75 -22.18 26.70
CA ASP A 248 -4.42 -22.12 27.34
C ASP A 248 -3.41 -23.14 26.79
N ARG A 249 -3.85 -24.15 26.02
CA ARG A 249 -2.99 -25.22 25.44
C ARG A 249 -2.46 -24.92 24.03
N TYR A 250 -2.59 -23.68 23.56
CA TYR A 250 -2.08 -23.28 22.23
C TYR A 250 -0.56 -23.44 22.06
N THR A 251 0.19 -23.61 23.15
CA THR A 251 1.65 -23.84 23.13
C THR A 251 2.04 -25.28 22.77
N ASP A 252 1.12 -26.25 22.87
CA ASP A 252 1.43 -27.67 22.65
C ASP A 252 1.70 -27.98 21.16
N HIS A 253 1.01 -27.29 20.25
CA HIS A 253 1.30 -27.33 18.81
C HIS A 253 1.69 -25.94 18.32
N PHE A 254 2.89 -25.49 18.71
CA PHE A 254 3.41 -24.14 18.43
C PHE A 254 3.25 -23.70 16.98
N PHE A 255 3.55 -24.57 16.01
CA PHE A 255 3.39 -24.22 14.60
C PHE A 255 1.92 -24.00 14.22
N ALA A 256 1.04 -24.93 14.59
CA ALA A 256 -0.36 -24.89 14.20
C ALA A 256 -1.15 -23.76 14.88
N PHE A 257 -0.92 -23.57 16.18
CA PHE A 257 -1.73 -22.67 17.00
C PHE A 257 -1.10 -21.31 17.29
N LYS A 258 0.17 -21.08 16.92
CA LYS A 258 0.81 -19.76 17.00
C LYS A 258 1.06 -19.16 15.62
N VAL A 259 1.55 -19.94 14.65
CA VAL A 259 1.93 -19.39 13.33
C VAL A 259 0.73 -19.19 12.42
N LEU A 260 -0.23 -20.13 12.34
CA LEU A 260 -1.40 -19.95 11.48
C LEU A 260 -2.26 -18.73 11.86
N PRO A 261 -2.56 -18.49 13.15
CA PRO A 261 -3.36 -17.31 13.53
C PRO A 261 -2.69 -15.99 13.18
N ILE A 262 -1.35 -15.93 13.21
CA ILE A 262 -0.58 -14.75 12.78
C ILE A 262 -0.84 -14.44 11.30
N VAL A 263 -0.83 -15.47 10.45
CA VAL A 263 -1.10 -15.29 9.02
C VAL A 263 -2.54 -14.83 8.79
N VAL A 264 -3.51 -15.41 9.49
CA VAL A 264 -4.93 -15.02 9.39
C VAL A 264 -5.15 -13.58 9.84
N PHE A 265 -4.59 -13.19 10.99
CA PHE A 265 -4.67 -11.83 11.53
C PHE A 265 -4.00 -10.81 10.61
N PHE A 266 -2.82 -11.12 10.09
CA PHE A 266 -2.15 -10.24 9.13
C PHE A 266 -2.96 -10.09 7.83
N SER A 267 -3.53 -11.19 7.32
CA SER A 267 -4.38 -11.17 6.13
C SER A 267 -5.61 -10.28 6.29
N THR A 268 -6.32 -10.35 7.42
CA THR A 268 -7.49 -9.50 7.68
C THR A 268 -7.10 -8.03 7.81
N VAL A 269 -5.97 -7.73 8.46
CA VAL A 269 -5.47 -6.35 8.60
C VAL A 269 -5.07 -5.77 7.25
N ILE A 270 -4.38 -6.53 6.41
CA ILE A 270 -4.05 -6.10 5.05
C ILE A 270 -5.32 -5.89 4.22
N SER A 271 -6.33 -6.76 4.33
CA SER A 271 -7.63 -6.58 3.67
C SER A 271 -8.32 -5.27 4.09
N VAL A 272 -8.35 -4.96 5.38
CA VAL A 272 -8.86 -3.68 5.89
C VAL A 272 -8.04 -2.51 5.37
N LEU A 273 -6.71 -2.64 5.32
CA LEU A 273 -5.82 -1.58 4.84
C LEU A 273 -6.00 -1.30 3.33
N TYR A 274 -6.29 -2.34 2.54
CA TYR A 274 -6.69 -2.21 1.14
C TYR A 274 -8.07 -1.54 1.00
N TYR A 275 -9.06 -1.93 1.80
CA TYR A 275 -10.37 -1.28 1.80
C TYR A 275 -10.29 0.21 2.14
N LEU A 276 -9.37 0.59 3.04
CA LEU A 276 -9.09 1.98 3.39
C LEU A 276 -8.29 2.74 2.32
N GLY A 277 -7.74 2.06 1.30
CA GLY A 277 -6.97 2.67 0.22
C GLY A 277 -5.53 3.05 0.59
N PHE A 278 -5.02 2.64 1.76
CA PHE A 278 -3.64 2.97 2.18
C PHE A 278 -2.56 2.18 1.41
N MET A 279 -2.88 0.97 0.93
CA MET A 279 -1.96 0.09 0.20
C MET A 279 -2.03 0.24 -1.33
N GLN A 280 -2.90 1.09 -1.84
CA GLN A 280 -3.17 1.25 -3.27
C GLN A 280 -2.22 2.27 -3.91
#